data_AF-A0A0H2QYB9-F1
#
_entry.id   AF-A0A0H2QYB9-F1
#
_cell.length_a   1.000
_cell.length_b   1.000
_cell.length_c   1.000
_cell.angle_alpha   90.00
_cell.angle_beta   90.00
_cell.angle_gamma   90.00
#
_symmetry.space_group_name_H-M   'P 1'
#
loop_
_entity.id
_entity.type
_entity.pdbx_description
1 polymer ?
#
loop_
_entity_poly.entity_id
_entity_poly.type
_entity_poly.pdbx_seq_one_letter_code
_entity_poly.pdbx_strand_id
1 'polypeptide(L)'
;MAAKLNRAIHGKTINDVLNAPAIVEAFANGFKNAVDNDCEYGGLVYETDGVLSFKGPKKGDKGSFILETYVQDNKPKGANDNLVAVWHVHPTPDQARTCRPSDEDVDNAKINTWANVFYFVITGTKQLKGGKAFPDASRFDDVSIPGKEFKIWYVAP
;
A
#
# COMPACT_ATOMS: atom_id res chain seq x y z
N MET A 1 -12.44 -4.71 -13.88
CA MET A 1 -11.13 -5.13 -13.36
C MET A 1 -9.98 -4.68 -14.26
N ALA A 2 -9.89 -5.10 -15.54
CA ALA A 2 -8.74 -4.78 -16.40
C ALA A 2 -8.40 -3.26 -16.57
N ALA A 3 -9.40 -2.38 -16.64
CA ALA A 3 -9.16 -0.93 -16.80
C ALA A 3 -8.48 -0.28 -15.58
N LYS A 4 -8.70 -0.81 -14.37
CA LYS A 4 -8.10 -0.28 -13.13
C LYS A 4 -6.59 -0.54 -13.07
N LEU A 5 -6.16 -1.71 -13.57
CA LEU A 5 -4.75 -2.12 -13.60
C LEU A 5 -3.93 -1.43 -14.70
N ASN A 6 -4.59 -0.89 -15.72
CA ASN A 6 -3.97 -0.11 -16.81
C ASN A 6 -3.94 1.40 -16.53
N ARG A 7 -4.38 1.83 -15.35
CA ARG A 7 -4.30 3.23 -14.92
C ARG A 7 -2.84 3.66 -14.83
N ALA A 8 -2.56 4.90 -15.25
CA ALA A 8 -1.26 5.54 -15.10
C ALA A 8 -1.37 6.79 -14.22
N ILE A 9 -0.38 7.02 -13.38
CA ILE A 9 -0.26 8.16 -12.47
C ILE A 9 1.14 8.72 -12.67
N HIS A 10 1.23 9.97 -13.13
CA HIS A 10 2.49 10.59 -13.58
C HIS A 10 3.27 9.72 -14.58
N GLY A 11 2.53 9.07 -15.51
CA GLY A 11 3.11 8.16 -16.51
C GLY A 11 3.59 6.81 -15.97
N LYS A 12 3.28 6.48 -14.71
CA LYS A 12 3.66 5.21 -14.04
C LYS A 12 2.42 4.35 -13.79
N THR A 13 2.53 3.08 -14.09
CA THR A 13 1.51 2.04 -13.83
C THR A 13 1.81 1.33 -12.52
N ILE A 14 0.86 0.51 -12.05
CA ILE A 14 1.10 -0.42 -10.93
C ILE A 14 2.31 -1.31 -11.23
N ASN A 15 2.43 -1.83 -12.46
CA ASN A 15 3.56 -2.67 -12.86
C ASN A 15 4.90 -1.94 -12.78
N ASP A 16 4.96 -0.65 -13.11
CA ASP A 16 6.19 0.14 -12.96
C ASP A 16 6.63 0.22 -11.49
N VAL A 17 5.68 0.41 -10.57
CA VAL A 17 5.96 0.43 -9.13
C VAL A 17 6.40 -0.94 -8.63
N LEU A 18 5.71 -2.01 -9.04
CA LEU A 18 5.98 -3.37 -8.60
C LEU A 18 7.22 -4.02 -9.25
N ASN A 19 7.70 -3.46 -10.37
CA ASN A 19 8.97 -3.88 -10.98
C ASN A 19 10.18 -3.12 -10.45
N ALA A 20 10.00 -2.10 -9.59
CA ALA A 20 11.10 -1.37 -8.95
C ALA A 20 11.61 -2.15 -7.72
N PRO A 21 12.81 -2.76 -7.76
CA PRO A 21 13.25 -3.70 -6.72
C PRO A 21 13.33 -3.09 -5.32
N ALA A 22 13.82 -1.85 -5.23
CA ALA A 22 13.97 -1.15 -3.96
C ALA A 22 12.62 -0.84 -3.29
N ILE A 23 11.57 -0.61 -4.08
CA ILE A 23 10.20 -0.39 -3.57
C ILE A 23 9.63 -1.71 -3.03
N VAL A 24 9.79 -2.81 -3.78
CA VAL A 24 9.34 -4.14 -3.34
C VAL A 24 10.11 -4.60 -2.10
N GLU A 25 11.39 -4.28 -2.00
CA GLU A 25 12.19 -4.53 -0.79
C GLU A 25 11.69 -3.70 0.39
N ALA A 26 11.33 -2.43 0.18
CA ALA A 26 10.71 -1.60 1.21
C ALA A 26 9.38 -2.20 1.71
N PHE A 27 8.56 -2.77 0.82
CA PHE A 27 7.34 -3.49 1.18
C PHE A 27 7.65 -4.72 2.03
N ALA A 28 8.62 -5.54 1.63
CA ALA A 28 9.04 -6.72 2.38
C ALA A 28 9.56 -6.36 3.78
N ASN A 29 10.38 -5.31 3.87
CA ASN A 29 10.92 -4.82 5.13
C ASN A 29 9.82 -4.23 6.02
N GLY A 30 8.89 -3.46 5.45
CA GLY A 30 7.71 -2.96 6.17
C GLY A 30 6.85 -4.09 6.71
N PHE A 31 6.61 -5.11 5.89
CA PHE A 31 5.88 -6.32 6.27
C PHE A 31 6.51 -7.06 7.44
N LYS A 32 7.81 -7.36 7.32
CA LYS A 32 8.58 -8.02 8.39
C LYS A 32 8.54 -7.21 9.68
N ASN A 33 8.80 -5.91 9.58
CA ASN A 33 8.80 -5.03 10.75
C ASN A 33 7.42 -4.91 11.40
N ALA A 34 6.34 -4.90 10.61
CA ALA A 34 4.98 -4.86 11.15
C ALA A 34 4.67 -6.12 11.97
N VAL A 35 5.04 -7.30 11.45
CA VAL A 35 4.90 -8.58 12.15
C VAL A 35 5.75 -8.63 13.42
N ASP A 36 7.01 -8.19 13.35
CA ASP A 36 7.95 -8.27 14.48
C ASP A 36 7.59 -7.28 15.60
N ASN A 37 6.99 -6.13 15.26
CA ASN A 37 6.70 -5.05 16.22
C ASN A 37 5.22 -4.90 16.58
N ASP A 38 4.32 -5.68 15.99
CA ASP A 38 2.86 -5.54 16.14
C ASP A 38 2.40 -4.08 15.95
N CYS A 39 2.81 -3.48 14.84
CA CYS A 39 2.61 -2.06 14.54
C CYS A 39 2.49 -1.82 13.04
N GLU A 40 1.74 -0.79 12.64
CA GLU A 40 1.60 -0.46 11.22
C GLU A 40 2.89 0.15 10.71
N TYR A 41 3.19 -0.14 9.45
CA TYR A 41 4.26 0.50 8.71
C TYR A 41 3.70 1.02 7.40
N GLY A 42 4.26 2.12 6.92
CA GLY A 42 3.86 2.63 5.61
C GLY A 42 4.91 3.49 4.96
N GLY A 43 4.55 4.00 3.80
CA GLY A 43 5.43 4.78 2.98
C GLY A 43 4.72 5.40 1.78
N LEU A 44 5.53 6.05 0.96
CA LEU A 44 5.09 6.71 -0.26
C LEU A 44 6.07 6.45 -1.39
N VAL A 45 5.55 6.50 -2.61
CA VAL A 45 6.29 6.41 -3.87
C VAL A 45 5.98 7.65 -4.68
N TYR A 46 7.01 8.31 -5.19
CA TYR A 46 6.89 9.51 -5.98
C TYR A 46 7.81 9.44 -7.19
N GLU A 47 7.50 10.25 -8.18
CA GLU A 47 8.21 10.34 -9.44
C GLU A 47 9.05 11.63 -9.46
N THR A 48 10.25 11.57 -10.01
CA THR A 48 11.08 12.75 -10.28
C THR A 48 11.90 12.50 -11.54
N ASP A 49 11.70 13.33 -12.57
CA ASP A 49 12.45 13.31 -13.84
C ASP A 49 12.46 11.93 -14.55
N GLY A 50 11.31 11.26 -14.57
CA GLY A 50 11.09 9.92 -15.08
C GLY A 50 11.40 8.78 -14.10
N VAL A 51 11.93 9.06 -12.91
CA VAL A 51 12.47 8.04 -11.98
C VAL A 51 11.56 7.86 -10.76
N LEU A 52 11.23 6.60 -10.45
CA LEU A 52 10.51 6.25 -9.23
C LEU A 52 11.45 6.28 -8.01
N SER A 53 11.04 7.02 -6.99
CA SER A 53 11.68 7.10 -5.68
C SER A 53 10.67 6.78 -4.59
N PHE A 54 11.13 6.47 -3.38
CA PHE A 54 10.25 6.15 -2.26
C PHE A 54 10.77 6.69 -0.93
N LYS A 55 9.85 6.81 0.04
CA LYS A 55 10.16 7.01 1.46
C LYS A 55 9.38 6.02 2.30
N GLY A 56 10.03 5.49 3.34
CA GLY A 56 9.54 4.38 4.16
C GLY A 56 10.40 3.12 3.98
N PRO A 57 10.10 2.00 4.67
CA PRO A 57 9.03 1.83 5.66
C PRO A 57 9.23 2.72 6.89
N LYS A 58 8.17 3.42 7.32
CA LYS A 58 8.13 4.16 8.58
C LYS A 58 7.11 3.50 9.51
N LYS A 59 7.49 3.30 10.78
CA LYS A 59 6.60 2.81 11.84
C LYS A 59 5.54 3.87 12.15
N GLY A 60 4.29 3.44 12.28
CA GLY A 60 3.17 4.26 12.74
C GLY A 60 3.25 4.60 14.22
N ASP A 61 2.58 5.69 14.60
CA ASP A 61 2.51 6.13 15.99
C ASP A 61 1.38 5.40 16.73
N LYS A 62 1.66 4.93 17.95
CA LYS A 62 0.69 4.24 18.82
C LYS A 62 -0.01 3.03 18.18
N GLY A 63 0.66 2.35 17.24
CA GLY A 63 0.14 1.14 16.58
C GLY A 63 -0.64 1.41 15.29
N SER A 64 -0.91 2.68 14.94
CA SER A 64 -1.61 3.08 13.71
C SER A 64 -0.73 3.96 12.82
N PHE A 65 -0.85 3.83 11.50
CA PHE A 65 -0.13 4.62 10.52
C PHE A 65 -1.07 5.58 9.79
N ILE A 66 -0.99 6.85 10.15
CA ILE A 66 -1.79 7.91 9.52
C ILE A 66 -1.10 8.34 8.22
N LEU A 67 -1.52 7.75 7.09
CA LEU A 67 -0.97 8.00 5.76
C LEU A 67 -0.95 9.48 5.38
N GLU A 68 -2.02 10.21 5.68
CA GLU A 68 -2.13 11.63 5.31
C GLU A 68 -1.05 12.47 5.99
N THR A 69 -0.93 12.36 7.31
CA THR A 69 0.11 13.04 8.10
C THR A 69 1.50 12.65 7.61
N TYR A 70 1.73 11.35 7.40
CA TYR A 70 3.03 10.89 6.92
C TYR A 70 3.40 11.51 5.57
N VAL A 71 2.48 11.52 4.61
CA VAL A 71 2.71 12.13 3.29
C VAL A 71 2.91 13.64 3.40
N GLN A 72 2.10 14.33 4.20
CA GLN A 72 2.27 15.77 4.42
C GLN A 72 3.67 16.12 4.93
N ASP A 73 4.20 15.34 5.88
CA ASP A 73 5.49 15.58 6.51
C ASP A 73 6.69 15.12 5.66
N ASN A 74 6.50 14.12 4.81
CA ASN A 74 7.62 13.44 4.14
C ASN A 74 7.66 13.64 2.63
N LYS A 75 6.60 14.10 1.98
CA LYS A 75 6.62 14.30 0.53
C LYS A 75 7.67 15.38 0.15
N PRO A 76 8.42 15.20 -0.96
CA PRO A 76 9.26 16.26 -1.50
C PRO A 76 8.46 17.55 -1.75
N LYS A 77 9.10 18.72 -1.69
CA LYS A 77 8.42 19.98 -2.07
C LYS A 77 7.92 19.88 -3.51
N GLY A 78 6.64 20.18 -3.75
CA GLY A 78 5.98 20.01 -5.05
C GLY A 78 5.44 18.60 -5.32
N ALA A 79 5.67 17.62 -4.44
CA ALA A 79 5.31 16.22 -4.70
C ALA A 79 3.82 15.88 -4.66
N ASN A 80 2.92 16.81 -4.32
CA ASN A 80 1.50 16.58 -4.60
C ASN A 80 1.27 16.38 -6.10
N ASP A 81 2.12 16.99 -6.94
CA ASP A 81 2.07 16.86 -8.40
C ASP A 81 2.85 15.64 -8.92
N ASN A 82 3.54 14.89 -8.05
CA ASN A 82 4.41 13.78 -8.44
C ASN A 82 4.21 12.50 -7.60
N LEU A 83 3.21 12.45 -6.73
CA LEU A 83 2.95 11.29 -5.87
C LEU A 83 2.32 10.17 -6.69
N VAL A 84 2.99 9.02 -6.77
CA VAL A 84 2.54 7.89 -7.59
C VAL A 84 1.74 6.89 -6.77
N ALA A 85 2.24 6.54 -5.58
CA ALA A 85 1.59 5.58 -4.73
C ALA A 85 1.80 5.90 -3.25
N VAL A 86 0.86 5.42 -2.45
CA VAL A 86 0.99 5.34 -0.99
C VAL A 86 0.70 3.91 -0.56
N TRP A 87 1.30 3.52 0.54
CA TRP A 87 1.14 2.16 1.02
C TRP A 87 1.22 2.09 2.53
N HIS A 88 0.49 1.13 3.08
CA HIS A 88 0.63 0.74 4.47
C HIS A 88 0.49 -0.77 4.63
N VAL A 89 0.95 -1.24 5.78
CA VAL A 89 0.96 -2.62 6.21
C VAL A 89 0.12 -2.69 7.47
N HIS A 90 -0.84 -3.60 7.51
CA HIS A 90 -1.64 -3.84 8.71
C HIS A 90 -0.79 -4.41 9.85
N PRO A 91 -1.05 -4.02 11.11
CA PRO A 91 -0.15 -4.23 12.23
C PRO A 91 -0.29 -5.62 12.85
N THR A 92 -1.53 -6.04 13.09
CA THR A 92 -1.73 -7.18 13.99
C THR A 92 -1.12 -8.41 13.34
N PRO A 93 -0.35 -9.25 14.05
CA PRO A 93 0.20 -10.49 13.50
C PRO A 93 -0.87 -11.31 12.80
N ASP A 94 -2.10 -11.24 13.28
CA ASP A 94 -3.26 -11.81 12.63
C ASP A 94 -3.63 -11.05 11.35
N GLN A 95 -3.79 -9.73 11.32
CA GLN A 95 -4.11 -8.98 10.09
C GLN A 95 -2.98 -8.96 9.05
N ALA A 96 -1.75 -8.72 9.49
CA ALA A 96 -0.51 -8.84 8.72
C ALA A 96 -0.27 -10.28 8.24
N ARG A 97 -0.86 -11.30 8.86
CA ARG A 97 -0.85 -12.66 8.30
C ARG A 97 -2.13 -13.00 7.57
N THR A 98 -3.20 -12.23 7.77
CA THR A 98 -4.47 -12.38 7.06
C THR A 98 -4.35 -11.83 5.66
N CYS A 99 -5.02 -12.48 4.72
CA CYS A 99 -4.98 -12.12 3.32
C CYS A 99 -5.93 -10.97 2.95
N ARG A 100 -6.29 -10.01 3.82
CA ARG A 100 -7.27 -9.00 3.39
C ARG A 100 -7.06 -7.59 3.96
N PRO A 101 -7.30 -6.55 3.16
CA PRO A 101 -7.53 -5.19 3.62
C PRO A 101 -8.79 -5.07 4.50
N SER A 102 -8.90 -3.94 5.21
CA SER A 102 -10.05 -3.56 6.03
C SER A 102 -11.07 -2.70 5.24
N ASP A 103 -12.30 -2.58 5.75
CA ASP A 103 -13.28 -1.63 5.18
C ASP A 103 -12.80 -0.17 5.32
N GLU A 104 -12.05 0.12 6.39
CA GLU A 104 -11.44 1.43 6.65
C GLU A 104 -10.40 1.79 5.58
N ASP A 105 -9.69 0.81 5.01
CA ASP A 105 -8.74 1.06 3.91
C ASP A 105 -9.47 1.57 2.67
N VAL A 106 -10.68 1.08 2.41
CA VAL A 106 -11.47 1.57 1.27
C VAL A 106 -12.00 2.96 1.53
N ASP A 107 -12.49 3.22 2.74
CA ASP A 107 -12.97 4.55 3.10
C ASP A 107 -11.82 5.56 3.04
N ASN A 108 -10.63 5.16 3.49
CA ASN A 108 -9.40 5.92 3.31
C ASN A 108 -9.08 6.14 1.84
N ALA A 109 -9.02 5.10 1.00
CA ALA A 109 -8.71 5.24 -0.42
C ALA A 109 -9.68 6.17 -1.18
N LYS A 110 -10.94 6.22 -0.76
CA LYS A 110 -12.00 7.10 -1.32
C LYS A 110 -11.86 8.57 -0.94
N ILE A 111 -11.02 8.92 0.04
CA ILE A 111 -10.75 10.32 0.36
C ILE A 111 -10.11 10.98 -0.86
N ASN A 112 -10.61 12.17 -1.27
CA ASN A 112 -10.12 12.91 -2.44
C ASN A 112 -8.60 13.02 -2.53
N THR A 113 -7.91 13.04 -1.39
CA THR A 113 -6.45 13.05 -1.25
C THR A 113 -5.76 11.89 -1.98
N TRP A 114 -6.40 10.72 -2.08
CA TRP A 114 -5.82 9.52 -2.69
C TRP A 114 -6.46 9.10 -4.01
N ALA A 115 -7.50 9.81 -4.46
CA ALA A 115 -8.16 9.53 -5.73
C ALA A 115 -7.19 9.53 -6.92
N ASN A 116 -6.10 10.29 -6.83
CA ASN A 116 -5.08 10.45 -7.87
C ASN A 116 -3.78 9.65 -7.64
N VAL A 117 -3.72 8.74 -6.67
CA VAL A 117 -2.54 7.88 -6.41
C VAL A 117 -2.93 6.40 -6.41
N PHE A 118 -1.95 5.50 -6.50
CA PHE A 118 -2.18 4.09 -6.19
C PHE A 118 -2.17 3.91 -4.67
N TYR A 119 -3.26 3.41 -4.11
CA TYR A 119 -3.34 3.05 -2.71
C TYR A 119 -3.10 1.55 -2.56
N PHE A 120 -1.97 1.18 -1.95
CA PHE A 120 -1.62 -0.22 -1.71
C PHE A 120 -1.78 -0.61 -0.25
N VAL A 121 -2.43 -1.74 -0.02
CA VAL A 121 -2.50 -2.37 1.29
C VAL A 121 -1.68 -3.65 1.23
N ILE A 122 -0.73 -3.77 2.14
CA ILE A 122 0.15 -4.94 2.22
C ILE A 122 -0.33 -5.81 3.39
N THR A 123 -0.59 -7.07 3.11
CA THR A 123 -1.13 -8.02 4.09
C THR A 123 -0.42 -9.36 3.97
N GLY A 124 -0.78 -10.33 4.80
CA GLY A 124 -0.21 -11.67 4.72
C GLY A 124 -0.81 -12.51 3.62
N THR A 125 -0.30 -13.73 3.51
CA THR A 125 -0.76 -14.72 2.52
C THR A 125 -1.79 -15.70 3.08
N LYS A 126 -1.94 -15.80 4.41
CA LYS A 126 -2.82 -16.81 5.03
C LYS A 126 -4.22 -16.22 5.23
N GLN A 127 -5.27 -16.98 4.95
CA GLN A 127 -6.61 -16.61 5.42
C GLN A 127 -6.84 -17.31 6.77
N LEU A 128 -7.20 -16.56 7.82
CA LEU A 128 -7.59 -17.19 9.08
C LEU A 128 -8.89 -17.97 8.88
N LYS A 129 -8.93 -19.20 9.40
CA LYS A 129 -10.10 -20.08 9.36
C LYS A 129 -11.25 -19.41 10.14
N GLY A 130 -12.38 -19.16 9.47
CA GLY A 130 -13.51 -18.44 10.06
C GLY A 130 -13.45 -16.91 9.93
N GLY A 131 -12.46 -16.36 9.23
CA GLY A 131 -12.46 -14.95 8.85
C GLY A 131 -13.68 -14.61 7.99
N LYS A 132 -14.26 -13.41 8.20
CA LYS A 132 -15.35 -12.89 7.36
C LYS A 132 -14.94 -12.99 5.88
N ALA A 133 -15.85 -13.48 5.03
CA ALA A 133 -15.70 -13.39 3.59
C ALA A 133 -15.43 -11.94 3.18
N PHE A 134 -14.67 -11.72 2.10
CA PHE A 134 -14.43 -10.39 1.56
C PHE A 134 -15.79 -9.68 1.36
N PRO A 135 -16.05 -8.55 2.05
CA PRO A 135 -17.13 -7.69 1.62
C PRO A 135 -16.70 -7.13 0.25
N ASP A 136 -17.39 -7.60 -0.79
CA ASP A 136 -17.30 -7.04 -2.14
C ASP A 136 -15.87 -7.06 -2.75
N ALA A 137 -15.42 -8.25 -3.15
CA ALA A 137 -14.13 -8.49 -3.83
C ALA A 137 -13.91 -7.66 -5.12
N SER A 138 -14.90 -6.86 -5.55
CA SER A 138 -14.75 -5.88 -6.63
C SER A 138 -14.00 -4.59 -6.21
N ARG A 139 -13.84 -4.37 -4.90
CA ARG A 139 -13.23 -3.16 -4.31
C ARG A 139 -11.71 -3.24 -4.20
N PHE A 140 -11.15 -4.46 -4.26
CA PHE A 140 -9.72 -4.72 -4.14
C PHE A 140 -9.24 -5.57 -5.32
N ASP A 141 -8.19 -5.12 -5.98
CA ASP A 141 -7.51 -5.90 -7.00
C ASP A 141 -6.23 -6.51 -6.37
N ASP A 142 -6.10 -7.84 -6.39
CA ASP A 142 -4.86 -8.53 -5.98
C ASP A 142 -3.81 -8.28 -7.06
N VAL A 143 -2.76 -7.54 -6.70
CA VAL A 143 -1.63 -7.18 -7.58
C VAL A 143 -0.33 -7.80 -7.07
N SER A 144 -0.41 -8.87 -6.29
CA SER A 144 0.74 -9.47 -5.64
C SER A 144 1.77 -10.01 -6.63
N ILE A 145 3.05 -9.85 -6.27
CA ILE A 145 4.16 -10.45 -7.00
C ILE A 145 4.26 -11.93 -6.60
N PRO A 146 4.32 -12.89 -7.55
CA PRO A 146 4.44 -14.31 -7.25
C PRO A 146 5.64 -14.64 -6.35
N GLY A 147 5.45 -15.54 -5.38
CA GLY A 147 6.52 -16.04 -4.49
C GLY A 147 6.89 -15.14 -3.32
N LYS A 148 6.14 -14.05 -3.06
CA LYS A 148 6.32 -13.23 -1.85
C LYS A 148 5.54 -13.78 -0.66
N GLU A 149 6.04 -13.52 0.55
CA GLU A 149 5.41 -13.93 1.82
C GLU A 149 4.19 -13.06 2.21
N PHE A 150 3.95 -12.00 1.45
CA PHE A 150 2.88 -11.03 1.63
C PHE A 150 2.06 -10.89 0.34
N LYS A 151 0.87 -10.32 0.48
CA LYS A 151 0.02 -9.89 -0.62
C LYS A 151 0.02 -8.37 -0.74
N ILE A 152 -0.18 -7.90 -1.96
CA ILE A 152 -0.36 -6.47 -2.27
C ILE A 152 -1.75 -6.31 -2.88
N TRP A 153 -2.56 -5.49 -2.22
CA TRP A 153 -3.90 -5.15 -2.67
C TRP A 153 -3.90 -3.73 -3.20
N TYR A 154 -4.32 -3.54 -4.44
CA TYR A 154 -4.69 -2.23 -4.92
C TYR A 154 -6.11 -1.92 -4.47
N VAL A 155 -6.25 -0.85 -3.70
CA VAL A 155 -7.56 -0.31 -3.29
C VAL A 155 -7.93 0.78 -4.27
N ALA A 156 -8.95 0.51 -5.08
CA ALA A 156 -9.45 1.51 -6.00
C ALA A 156 -10.25 2.59 -5.24
N PRO A 157 -9.99 3.89 -5.48
CA PRO A 157 -10.85 4.97 -5.00
C PRO A 157 -12.25 4.88 -5.62
#